data_AF-A0A924NH48-F1
#
_entry.id   AF-A0A924NH48-F1
#
_cell.length_a   1.000
_cell.length_b   1.000
_cell.length_c   1.000
_cell.angle_alpha   90.00
_cell.angle_beta   90.00
_cell.angle_gamma   90.00
#
_symmetry.space_group_name_H-M   'P 1'
#
loop_
_entity.id
_entity.type
_entity.pdbx_description
1 polymer ?
#
loop_
_entity_poly.entity_id
_entity_poly.type
_entity_poly.pdbx_seq_one_letter_code
_entity_poly.pdbx_strand_id
1 'polypeptide(L)'
;MSVNTHSLAQSTYGRPETPVKSMRSIEYDLFARVTKRMTAAWAARSGDFAGLVRALHDNTTMWRTLASDVAEPTNGLPKALRARLFYLYEFTAQHSPKILDDRASVDVLVDINTAVMRGLRGEGGGV
;
A
#
# COMPACT_ATOMS: atom_id res chain seq x y z
N MET A 1 51.85 -8.74 20.90
CA MET A 1 51.83 -8.60 19.43
C MET A 1 51.08 -9.79 18.85
N SER A 2 49.90 -9.55 18.30
CA SER A 2 49.39 -10.18 17.07
C SER A 2 48.03 -9.54 16.77
N VAL A 3 48.05 -8.67 15.79
CA VAL A 3 46.88 -8.02 15.18
C VAL A 3 46.23 -9.06 14.28
N ASN A 4 44.93 -9.30 14.43
CA ASN A 4 44.13 -9.99 13.40
C ASN A 4 43.03 -9.04 12.91
N THR A 5 43.40 -8.31 11.88
CA THR A 5 42.53 -7.54 10.99
C THR A 5 41.78 -8.50 10.06
N HIS A 6 40.47 -8.65 10.26
CA HIS A 6 39.60 -9.12 9.19
C HIS A 6 38.92 -7.91 8.54
N SER A 7 39.48 -7.50 7.41
CA SER A 7 38.82 -6.64 6.42
C SER A 7 38.16 -7.53 5.38
N LEU A 8 36.86 -7.34 5.15
CA LEU A 8 36.14 -7.54 3.88
C LEU A 8 34.71 -7.04 4.10
N ALA A 9 34.05 -6.28 3.26
CA ALA A 9 34.40 -5.45 2.12
C ALA A 9 33.16 -4.57 1.90
N GLN A 10 33.39 -3.34 1.47
CA GLN A 10 32.38 -2.34 1.17
C GLN A 10 31.48 -2.79 0.02
N SER A 11 30.18 -2.55 0.15
CA SER A 11 29.31 -2.30 -0.99
C SER A 11 28.31 -1.20 -0.65
N THR A 12 28.85 -0.04 -0.29
CA THR A 12 28.18 1.24 -0.55
C THR A 12 28.20 1.44 -2.07
N TYR A 13 27.28 0.78 -2.77
CA TYR A 13 27.02 1.12 -4.17
C TYR A 13 26.38 2.51 -4.19
N GLY A 14 27.18 3.51 -4.55
CA GLY A 14 26.64 4.80 -4.96
C GLY A 14 25.72 4.63 -6.17
N ARG A 15 24.46 5.08 -6.04
CA ARG A 15 23.53 5.32 -7.15
C ARG A 15 22.47 6.35 -6.69
N PRO A 16 21.83 7.10 -7.60
CA PRO A 16 21.03 8.27 -7.23
C PRO A 16 19.78 7.81 -6.47
N GLU A 17 19.79 8.01 -5.16
CA GLU A 17 18.73 7.61 -4.21
C GLU A 17 17.35 8.27 -4.47
N THR A 18 17.23 9.24 -5.37
CA THR A 18 16.17 10.26 -5.23
C THR A 18 14.91 10.13 -6.09
N PRO A 19 14.85 9.44 -7.25
CA PRO A 19 13.58 9.27 -7.97
C PRO A 19 12.68 8.18 -7.37
N VAL A 20 13.21 6.96 -7.17
CA VAL A 20 12.41 5.79 -6.73
C VAL A 20 11.93 5.95 -5.28
N LYS A 21 12.76 6.51 -4.40
CA LYS A 21 12.40 6.82 -3.01
C LYS A 21 11.31 7.90 -2.95
N SER A 22 11.35 8.87 -3.86
CA SER A 22 10.31 9.89 -4.00
C SER A 22 8.98 9.28 -4.47
N MET A 23 9.00 8.41 -5.49
CA MET A 23 7.78 7.72 -5.96
C MET A 23 7.12 6.88 -4.85
N ARG A 24 7.90 6.08 -4.11
CA ARG A 24 7.40 5.32 -2.97
C ARG A 24 6.84 6.20 -1.85
N SER A 25 7.42 7.39 -1.63
CA SER A 25 6.89 8.34 -0.65
C SER A 25 5.54 8.93 -1.10
N ILE A 26 5.38 9.20 -2.39
CA ILE A 26 4.10 9.68 -2.95
C ILE A 26 3.01 8.61 -2.81
N GLU A 27 3.33 7.35 -3.13
CA GLU A 27 2.42 6.22 -2.93
C GLU A 27 2.04 6.07 -1.45
N TYR A 28 3.03 6.12 -0.55
CA TYR A 28 2.82 6.05 0.88
C TYR A 28 1.84 7.13 1.36
N ASP A 29 2.08 8.39 0.95
CA ASP A 29 1.24 9.51 1.37
C ASP A 29 -0.19 9.39 0.83
N LEU A 30 -0.35 8.86 -0.39
CA LEU A 30 -1.67 8.57 -0.95
C LEU A 30 -2.42 7.52 -0.12
N PHE A 31 -1.78 6.38 0.18
CA PHE A 31 -2.33 5.35 1.04
C PHE A 31 -2.71 5.90 2.42
N ALA A 32 -1.82 6.70 3.04
CA ALA A 32 -2.06 7.27 4.36
C ALA A 32 -3.27 8.21 4.37
N ARG A 33 -3.38 9.11 3.37
CA ARG A 33 -4.51 10.04 3.26
C ARG A 33 -5.84 9.32 3.05
N VAL A 34 -5.88 8.37 2.12
CA VAL A 34 -7.09 7.59 1.80
C VAL A 34 -7.54 6.77 3.02
N THR A 35 -6.59 6.10 3.68
CA THR A 35 -6.87 5.29 4.87
C THR A 35 -7.43 6.16 6.00
N LYS A 36 -6.78 7.30 6.31
CA LYS A 36 -7.27 8.23 7.32
C LYS A 36 -8.68 8.73 7.02
N ARG A 37 -8.97 9.07 5.76
CA ARG A 37 -10.30 9.55 5.34
C ARG A 37 -11.35 8.45 5.48
N MET A 38 -11.02 7.21 5.10
CA MET A 38 -11.91 6.06 5.24
C MET A 38 -12.24 5.76 6.70
N THR A 39 -11.24 5.74 7.59
CA THR A 39 -11.46 5.55 9.03
C THR A 39 -12.35 6.65 9.62
N ALA A 40 -12.10 7.91 9.26
CA ALA A 40 -12.91 9.03 9.73
C ALA A 40 -14.36 8.96 9.22
N ALA A 41 -14.55 8.63 7.93
CA ALA A 41 -15.88 8.49 7.34
C ALA A 41 -16.66 7.31 7.95
N TRP A 42 -15.98 6.21 8.27
CA TRP A 42 -16.58 5.10 9.00
C TRP A 42 -17.07 5.52 10.39
N ALA A 43 -16.27 6.27 11.14
CA ALA A 43 -16.67 6.77 12.46
C ALA A 43 -17.90 7.70 12.38
N ALA A 44 -18.03 8.49 11.31
CA ALA A 44 -19.12 9.43 11.10
C ALA A 44 -20.33 8.86 10.34
N ARG A 45 -20.33 7.58 9.95
CA ARG A 45 -21.26 6.99 8.97
C ARG A 45 -22.75 7.10 9.32
N SER A 46 -23.10 7.14 10.60
CA SER A 46 -24.49 7.30 11.06
C SER A 46 -25.06 8.68 10.75
N GLY A 47 -24.21 9.71 10.62
CA GLY A 47 -24.58 11.08 10.26
C GLY A 47 -24.15 11.51 8.85
N ASP A 48 -23.19 10.82 8.23
CA ASP A 48 -22.70 11.10 6.87
C ASP A 48 -22.39 9.81 6.10
N PHE A 49 -23.43 9.06 5.74
CA PHE A 49 -23.29 7.86 4.92
C PHE A 49 -22.71 8.16 3.53
N ALA A 50 -23.06 9.31 2.94
CA ALA A 50 -22.49 9.75 1.66
C ALA A 50 -20.97 9.95 1.76
N GLY A 51 -20.47 10.43 2.90
CA GLY A 51 -19.05 10.49 3.24
C GLY A 51 -18.38 9.13 3.20
N LEU A 52 -19.02 8.10 3.78
CA LEU A 52 -18.52 6.72 3.74
C LEU A 52 -18.46 6.18 2.30
N VAL A 53 -19.53 6.37 1.52
CA VAL A 53 -19.58 5.96 0.10
C VAL A 53 -18.42 6.57 -0.68
N ARG A 54 -18.20 7.88 -0.55
CA ARG A 54 -17.08 8.58 -1.19
C ARG A 54 -15.73 8.03 -0.74
N ALA A 55 -15.54 7.79 0.56
CA ALA A 55 -14.27 7.28 1.06
C ALA A 55 -13.94 5.87 0.56
N LEU A 56 -14.92 4.97 0.50
CA LEU A 56 -14.76 3.63 -0.07
C LEU A 56 -14.52 3.66 -1.58
N HIS A 57 -15.20 4.57 -2.29
CA HIS A 57 -14.97 4.78 -3.71
C HIS A 57 -13.52 5.22 -3.98
N ASP A 58 -13.01 6.22 -3.27
CA ASP A 58 -11.64 6.71 -3.44
C ASP A 58 -10.60 5.62 -3.12
N ASN A 59 -10.83 4.82 -2.07
CA ASN A 59 -9.98 3.68 -1.77
C ASN A 59 -9.96 2.65 -2.90
N THR A 60 -11.13 2.31 -3.43
CA THR A 60 -11.25 1.34 -4.53
C THR A 60 -10.64 1.88 -5.83
N THR A 61 -10.79 3.18 -6.10
CA THR A 61 -10.21 3.84 -7.28
C THR A 61 -8.69 3.90 -7.19
N MET A 62 -8.13 4.24 -6.02
CA MET A 62 -6.69 4.16 -5.77
C MET A 62 -6.14 2.75 -6.05
N TRP A 63 -6.80 1.72 -5.49
CA TRP A 63 -6.41 0.33 -5.70
C TRP A 63 -6.52 -0.11 -7.17
N ARG A 64 -7.57 0.33 -7.88
CA ARG A 64 -7.73 0.05 -9.31
C ARG A 64 -6.58 0.63 -10.13
N THR A 65 -6.19 1.88 -9.86
CA THR A 65 -5.06 2.53 -10.55
C THR A 65 -3.76 1.75 -10.31
N LEU A 66 -3.49 1.36 -9.07
CA LEU A 66 -2.32 0.53 -8.74
C LEU A 66 -2.38 -0.83 -9.45
N ALA A 67 -3.53 -1.49 -9.44
CA ALA A 67 -3.74 -2.79 -10.09
C ALA A 67 -3.49 -2.72 -11.61
N SER A 68 -3.94 -1.64 -12.27
CA SER A 68 -3.68 -1.40 -13.68
C SER A 68 -2.18 -1.23 -13.96
N ASP A 69 -1.48 -0.40 -13.16
CA ASP A 69 -0.03 -0.19 -13.33
C ASP A 69 0.79 -1.48 -13.14
N VAL A 70 0.47 -2.28 -12.12
CA VAL A 70 1.15 -3.55 -11.89
C VAL A 70 0.72 -4.67 -12.84
N ALA A 71 -0.34 -4.47 -13.63
CA ALA A 71 -0.73 -5.41 -14.68
C ALA A 71 0.12 -5.22 -15.96
N GLU A 72 0.74 -4.06 -16.15
CA GLU A 72 1.54 -3.77 -17.34
C GLU A 72 2.70 -4.76 -17.52
N PRO A 73 2.97 -5.25 -18.74
CA PRO A 73 4.10 -6.15 -19.00
C PRO A 73 5.46 -5.53 -18.67
N THR A 74 5.55 -4.19 -18.76
CA THR A 74 6.75 -3.40 -18.49
C THR A 74 6.97 -3.09 -17.01
N ASN A 75 6.02 -3.44 -16.14
CA ASN A 75 6.14 -3.18 -14.71
C ASN A 75 7.32 -3.97 -14.11
N GLY A 76 8.24 -3.27 -13.45
CA GLY A 76 9.50 -3.82 -12.94
C GLY A 76 9.40 -4.64 -11.66
N LEU A 77 8.20 -4.81 -11.08
CA LEU A 77 8.02 -5.63 -9.88
C LEU A 77 8.07 -7.13 -10.19
N PRO A 78 8.55 -7.97 -9.25
CA PRO A 78 8.48 -9.42 -9.40
C PRO A 78 7.05 -9.91 -9.65
N LYS A 79 6.87 -10.87 -10.56
CA LYS A 79 5.55 -11.43 -10.93
C LYS A 79 4.69 -11.83 -9.71
N ALA A 80 5.32 -12.44 -8.70
CA ALA A 80 4.63 -12.84 -7.47
C ALA A 80 4.15 -11.65 -6.62
N LEU A 81 4.87 -10.52 -6.63
CA LEU A 81 4.42 -9.31 -5.94
C LEU A 81 3.25 -8.67 -6.71
N ARG A 82 3.35 -8.58 -8.04
CA ARG A 82 2.26 -8.08 -8.89
C ARG A 82 0.97 -8.87 -8.67
N ALA A 83 1.05 -10.20 -8.67
CA ALA A 83 -0.10 -11.08 -8.42
C ALA A 83 -0.73 -10.85 -7.03
N ARG A 84 0.09 -10.69 -5.98
CA ARG A 84 -0.40 -10.39 -4.62
C ARG A 84 -1.10 -9.03 -4.55
N LEU A 85 -0.53 -8.00 -5.18
CA LEU A 85 -1.16 -6.67 -5.23
C LEU A 85 -2.49 -6.70 -5.99
N PHE A 86 -2.56 -7.44 -7.10
CA PHE A 86 -3.80 -7.63 -7.84
C PHE A 86 -4.88 -8.32 -7.00
N TYR A 87 -4.52 -9.37 -6.25
CA TYR A 87 -5.44 -10.03 -5.33
C TYR A 87 -5.97 -9.10 -4.23
N LEU A 88 -5.12 -8.23 -3.67
CA LEU A 88 -5.54 -7.23 -2.69
C LEU A 88 -6.52 -6.20 -3.27
N TYR A 89 -6.32 -5.81 -4.54
CA TYR A 89 -7.30 -4.99 -5.25
C TYR A 89 -8.64 -5.72 -5.40
N GLU A 90 -8.65 -6.97 -5.88
CA GLU A 90 -9.89 -7.74 -6.04
C GLU A 90 -10.64 -7.87 -4.71
N PHE A 91 -9.92 -8.22 -3.63
CA PHE A 91 -10.49 -8.29 -2.30
C PHE A 91 -11.13 -6.95 -1.90
N THR A 92 -10.40 -5.84 -2.07
CA THR A 92 -10.88 -4.50 -1.74
C THR A 92 -12.15 -4.16 -2.53
N ALA A 93 -12.15 -4.41 -3.84
CA ALA A 93 -13.28 -4.13 -4.72
C ALA A 93 -14.53 -4.95 -4.36
N GLN A 94 -14.36 -6.22 -3.95
CA GLN A 94 -15.46 -7.09 -3.52
C GLN A 94 -15.94 -6.79 -2.10
N HIS A 95 -15.07 -6.27 -1.24
CA HIS A 95 -15.38 -6.00 0.16
C HIS A 95 -16.03 -4.63 0.38
N SER A 96 -15.65 -3.61 -0.41
CA SER A 96 -16.21 -2.26 -0.31
C SER A 96 -17.75 -2.22 -0.38
N PRO A 97 -18.46 -2.90 -1.30
CA PRO A 97 -19.93 -2.92 -1.30
C PRO A 97 -20.54 -3.58 -0.07
N LYS A 98 -19.88 -4.61 0.50
CA LYS A 98 -20.36 -5.29 1.71
C LYS A 98 -20.37 -4.36 2.93
N ILE A 99 -19.46 -3.38 2.97
CA ILE A 99 -19.43 -2.35 4.02
C ILE A 99 -20.63 -1.40 3.85
N LEU A 100 -21.01 -1.07 2.62
CA LEU A 100 -22.18 -0.22 2.35
C LEU A 100 -23.50 -0.92 2.67
N ASP A 101 -23.53 -2.25 2.54
CA ASP A 101 -24.67 -3.08 2.94
C ASP A 101 -24.72 -3.39 4.46
N ASP A 102 -23.83 -2.78 5.26
CA ASP A 102 -23.67 -3.05 6.71
C ASP A 102 -23.37 -4.53 7.04
N ARG A 103 -22.76 -5.26 6.10
CA ARG A 103 -22.35 -6.67 6.24
C ARG A 103 -20.87 -6.83 6.56
N ALA A 104 -20.13 -5.74 6.69
CA ALA A 104 -18.69 -5.74 6.92
C ALA A 104 -18.20 -4.41 7.51
N SER A 105 -16.95 -4.41 8.02
CA SER A 105 -16.25 -3.23 8.53
C SER A 105 -15.13 -2.78 7.58
N VAL A 106 -14.74 -1.50 7.69
CA VAL A 106 -13.55 -0.93 7.03
C VAL A 106 -12.22 -1.45 7.61
N ASP A 107 -12.24 -2.06 8.80
CA ASP A 107 -11.02 -2.40 9.55
C ASP A 107 -10.06 -3.27 8.73
N VAL A 108 -10.57 -4.28 8.02
CA VAL A 108 -9.74 -5.13 7.15
C VAL A 108 -9.10 -4.36 5.99
N LEU A 109 -9.78 -3.33 5.46
CA LEU A 109 -9.21 -2.48 4.41
C LEU A 109 -8.14 -1.54 5.00
N VAL A 110 -8.34 -1.07 6.22
CA VAL A 110 -7.33 -0.29 6.97
C VAL A 110 -6.08 -1.13 7.22
N ASP A 111 -6.24 -2.38 7.64
CA ASP A 111 -5.12 -3.31 7.88
C ASP A 111 -4.31 -3.58 6.62
N ILE A 112 -5.00 -3.84 5.50
CA ILE A 112 -4.38 -4.05 4.19
C ILE A 112 -3.57 -2.81 3.78
N ASN A 113 -4.18 -1.62 3.83
CA ASN A 113 -3.48 -0.38 3.47
C ASN A 113 -2.26 -0.15 4.38
N THR A 114 -2.39 -0.46 5.68
CA THR A 114 -1.29 -0.33 6.65
C THR A 114 -0.15 -1.30 6.36
N ALA A 115 -0.46 -2.54 5.97
CA ALA A 115 0.55 -3.52 5.57
C ALA A 115 1.32 -3.07 4.31
N VAL A 116 0.64 -2.51 3.32
CA VAL A 116 1.27 -1.94 2.12
C VAL A 116 2.16 -0.76 2.48
N MET A 117 1.68 0.16 3.33
CA MET A 117 2.47 1.29 3.81
C MET A 117 3.77 0.87 4.52
N ARG A 118 3.74 -0.20 5.33
CA ARG A 118 4.96 -0.79 5.91
C ARG A 118 5.91 -1.32 4.84
N GLY A 119 5.37 -2.02 3.84
CA GLY A 119 6.14 -2.48 2.69
C GLY A 119 6.84 -1.34 1.93
N LEU A 120 6.14 -0.22 1.69
CA LEU A 120 6.67 0.96 1.01
C LEU A 120 7.82 1.64 1.77
N ARG A 121 7.83 1.54 3.10
CA ARG A 121 8.93 2.01 3.97
C ARG A 121 10.16 1.11 3.95
N GLY A 122 10.09 -0.04 3.28
CA GLY A 122 11.17 -1.03 3.26
C GLY A 122 11.13 -2.03 4.41
N GLU A 123 10.09 -1.99 5.26
CA GLU A 123 9.94 -2.88 6.42
C GLU A 123 9.49 -4.31 6.04
N GLY A 124 9.26 -4.58 4.75
CA GLY A 124 8.79 -5.87 4.23
C GLY A 124 9.79 -6.64 3.34
N GLY A 125 11.05 -6.19 3.25
CA GLY A 125 12.06 -6.73 2.33
C GLY A 125 13.15 -7.61 2.96
N GLY A 126 13.04 -7.97 4.24
CA GLY A 126 14.03 -8.78 4.95
C GLY A 126 13.48 -10.14 5.36
N VAL A 127 13.46 -11.09 4.42
CA VAL A 127 13.48 -12.55 4.67
C VAL A 127 13.96 -13.25 3.40
#